data_AF-A0A9Q3W1R1-F1
#
_entry.id   AF-A0A9Q3W1R1-F1
#
_cell.length_a   1.000
_cell.length_b   1.000
_cell.length_c   1.000
_cell.angle_alpha   90.00
_cell.angle_beta   90.00
_cell.angle_gamma   90.00
#
_symmetry.space_group_name_H-M   'P 1'
#
loop_
_entity.id
_entity.type
_entity.pdbx_description
1 polymer ?
#
loop_
_entity_poly.entity_id
_entity_poly.type
_entity_poly.pdbx_seq_one_letter_code
_entity_poly.pdbx_strand_id
1 'polypeptide(L)'
;MQSAETVLGVLRERGRRGLPCEELYRQLFNPQLYLLAYGRIYANKGAMTPGVTQETVDGMSVRKIDRIIDAMRHERYRFRPVRRVHIPKKQNGKTRPLGLPTWTDKLVGEVIRLLLEAYYEPAFSDRSHGFRPGKGCHTALREVANTWTGTTWFIEGDIADCFGSLDHEVTLQLLGEKIHDQRFLRLVRNMLKAGYLEDWVWNATLSGAPQGGVVSPVISNIYLHKLDEFVEKTLIPEYTRAKLRARNPEYRKVEQAIVRARRRGDRAEVRSLYRRLHSLPSQDPNDPNYRRLRYVRYCDDTLLGFVGPKAEA
;
A
#
# COMPACT_ATOMS: atom_id res chain seq x y z
N MET A 1 -5.60 22.23 -24.10
CA MET A 1 -5.77 21.14 -23.12
C MET A 1 -4.47 21.00 -22.34
N GLN A 2 -4.53 20.86 -21.01
CA GLN A 2 -3.33 20.61 -20.20
C GLN A 2 -2.76 19.22 -20.49
N SER A 3 -1.45 19.04 -20.38
CA SER A 3 -0.83 17.72 -20.53
C SER A 3 -1.24 16.80 -19.37
N ALA A 4 -1.16 15.48 -19.59
CA ALA A 4 -1.41 14.50 -18.53
C ALA A 4 -0.47 14.73 -17.33
N GLU A 5 0.80 15.02 -17.58
CA GLU A 5 1.79 15.27 -16.54
C GLU A 5 1.47 16.51 -15.70
N THR A 6 1.02 17.60 -16.33
CA THR A 6 0.61 18.81 -15.60
C THR A 6 -0.58 18.52 -14.69
N VAL A 7 -1.60 17.81 -15.17
CA VAL A 7 -2.78 17.45 -14.36
C VAL A 7 -2.36 16.60 -13.16
N LEU A 8 -1.57 15.54 -13.39
CA LEU A 8 -1.10 14.67 -12.31
C LEU A 8 -0.15 15.40 -11.35
N GLY A 9 0.67 16.33 -11.84
CA GLY A 9 1.55 17.17 -11.01
C GLY A 9 0.77 18.08 -10.07
N VAL A 10 -0.28 18.74 -10.58
CA VAL A 10 -1.17 19.58 -9.74
C VAL A 10 -1.87 18.73 -8.67
N LEU A 11 -2.33 17.52 -9.01
CA LEU A 11 -2.95 16.62 -8.04
C LEU A 11 -1.98 16.16 -6.96
N ARG A 12 -0.72 15.88 -7.31
CA ARG A 12 0.34 15.54 -6.34
C ARG A 12 0.59 16.67 -5.36
N GLU A 13 0.69 17.90 -5.84
CA GLU A 13 0.93 19.03 -4.96
C GLU A 13 -0.27 19.33 -4.06
N ARG A 14 -1.50 19.16 -4.56
CA ARG A 14 -2.72 19.22 -3.72
C ARG A 14 -2.73 18.12 -2.65
N GLY A 15 -2.39 16.89 -3.04
CA GLY A 15 -2.28 15.74 -2.14
C GLY A 15 -1.27 15.97 -1.02
N ARG A 16 -0.07 16.46 -1.37
CA ARG A 16 0.98 16.83 -0.40
C ARG A 16 0.49 17.87 0.61
N ARG A 17 -0.30 18.84 0.16
CA ARG A 17 -0.89 19.89 1.02
C ARG A 17 -2.15 19.44 1.76
N GLY A 18 -2.66 18.24 1.48
CA GLY A 18 -3.90 17.72 2.07
C GLY A 18 -5.17 18.48 1.67
N LEU A 19 -5.13 19.23 0.56
CA LEU A 19 -6.24 20.07 0.10
C LEU A 19 -7.33 19.23 -0.58
N PRO A 20 -8.63 19.57 -0.42
CA PRO A 20 -9.70 18.85 -1.08
C PRO A 20 -9.68 19.00 -2.62
N CYS A 21 -10.25 17.99 -3.29
CA CYS A 21 -10.40 17.93 -4.74
C CYS A 21 -11.87 18.05 -5.15
N GLU A 22 -12.25 19.17 -5.76
CA GLU A 22 -13.65 19.49 -6.13
C GLU A 22 -14.00 19.19 -7.59
N GLU A 23 -13.01 19.17 -8.49
CA GLU A 23 -13.22 18.99 -9.94
C GLU A 23 -12.45 17.78 -10.51
N LEU A 24 -12.39 16.68 -9.76
CA LEU A 24 -11.63 15.48 -10.18
C LEU A 24 -12.30 14.79 -11.38
N TYR A 25 -13.64 14.78 -11.44
CA TYR A 25 -14.41 14.21 -12.54
C TYR A 25 -14.11 14.90 -13.87
N ARG A 26 -13.92 16.22 -13.85
CA ARG A 26 -13.59 17.00 -15.04
C ARG A 26 -12.26 16.58 -15.67
N GLN A 27 -11.33 16.05 -14.89
CA GLN A 27 -10.06 15.54 -15.40
C GLN A 27 -10.25 14.32 -16.30
N LEU A 28 -11.32 13.54 -16.12
CA LEU A 28 -11.68 12.41 -16.99
C LEU A 28 -12.05 12.84 -18.43
N PHE A 29 -12.13 14.15 -18.71
CA PHE A 29 -12.37 14.65 -20.07
C PHE A 29 -11.08 14.87 -20.87
N ASN A 30 -9.91 14.68 -20.25
CA ASN A 30 -8.62 14.90 -20.89
C ASN A 30 -8.16 13.65 -21.68
N PRO A 31 -8.10 13.69 -23.02
CA PRO A 31 -7.68 12.55 -23.85
C PRO A 31 -6.25 12.08 -23.55
N GLN A 32 -5.36 12.98 -23.13
CA GLN A 32 -3.97 12.65 -22.83
C GLN A 32 -3.83 11.65 -21.68
N LEU A 33 -4.75 11.68 -20.70
CA LEU A 33 -4.77 10.70 -19.61
C LEU A 33 -5.12 9.30 -20.13
N TYR A 34 -6.03 9.20 -21.11
CA TYR A 34 -6.38 7.91 -21.72
C TYR A 34 -5.26 7.36 -22.60
N LEU A 35 -4.53 8.22 -23.31
CA LEU A 35 -3.36 7.79 -24.08
C LEU A 35 -2.25 7.26 -23.16
N LEU A 36 -1.98 7.95 -22.04
CA LEU A 36 -1.04 7.49 -21.02
C LEU A 36 -1.48 6.16 -20.40
N ALA A 37 -2.77 6.06 -20.04
CA ALA A 37 -3.36 4.84 -19.51
C ALA A 37 -3.26 3.67 -20.50
N TYR A 38 -3.55 3.91 -21.77
CA TYR A 38 -3.41 2.93 -22.84
C TYR A 38 -1.99 2.40 -22.94
N GLY A 39 -0.98 3.27 -22.95
CA GLY A 39 0.43 2.86 -22.99
C GLY A 39 0.83 1.98 -21.80
N ARG A 40 0.34 2.27 -20.59
CA ARG A 40 0.59 1.47 -19.39
C ARG A 40 -0.07 0.11 -19.44
N ILE A 41 -1.32 0.03 -19.90
CA ILE A 41 -2.04 -1.24 -20.00
C ILE A 41 -1.44 -2.12 -21.11
N TYR A 42 -1.07 -1.52 -22.25
CA TYR A 42 -0.48 -2.21 -23.39
C TYR A 42 0.80 -2.98 -23.02
N ALA A 43 1.65 -2.38 -22.18
CA ALA A 43 2.91 -2.99 -21.74
C ALA A 43 2.72 -4.25 -20.84
N ASN A 44 1.51 -4.51 -20.34
CA ASN A 44 1.25 -5.64 -19.45
C ASN A 44 0.97 -6.94 -20.22
N LYS A 45 1.54 -8.06 -19.76
CA LYS A 45 1.40 -9.40 -20.38
C LYS A 45 -0.05 -9.91 -20.50
N GLY A 46 -1.00 -9.35 -19.76
CA GLY A 46 -2.44 -9.66 -19.83
C GLY A 46 -3.25 -8.70 -20.72
N ALA A 47 -2.60 -7.94 -21.60
CA ALA A 47 -3.25 -6.99 -22.51
C ALA A 47 -4.16 -7.70 -23.53
N MET A 48 -3.76 -8.88 -24.01
CA MET A 48 -4.48 -9.63 -25.06
C MET A 48 -5.61 -10.53 -24.52
N THR A 49 -5.85 -10.59 -23.21
CA THR A 49 -6.89 -11.46 -22.63
C THR A 49 -8.26 -10.77 -22.69
N PRO A 50 -9.23 -11.27 -23.47
CA PRO A 50 -10.56 -10.68 -23.56
C PRO A 50 -11.34 -10.84 -22.24
N GLY A 51 -12.07 -9.79 -21.87
CA GLY A 51 -12.98 -9.74 -20.72
C GLY A 51 -14.36 -10.35 -21.05
N VAL A 52 -15.44 -9.69 -20.63
CA VAL A 52 -16.81 -10.09 -21.01
C VAL A 52 -17.06 -9.92 -22.51
N THR A 53 -16.44 -8.92 -23.14
CA THR A 53 -16.51 -8.69 -24.58
C THR A 53 -15.30 -9.30 -25.30
N GLN A 54 -15.47 -9.67 -26.57
CA GLN A 54 -14.37 -10.10 -27.46
C GLN A 54 -13.39 -8.97 -27.82
N GLU A 55 -13.56 -7.77 -27.26
CA GLU A 55 -12.70 -6.63 -27.54
C GLU A 55 -11.32 -6.83 -26.91
N THR A 56 -10.30 -6.92 -27.76
CA THR A 56 -8.88 -6.86 -27.39
C THR A 56 -8.34 -5.45 -27.60
N VAL A 57 -7.07 -5.26 -27.23
CA VAL A 57 -6.30 -4.01 -27.39
C VAL A 57 -6.44 -3.38 -28.77
N ASP A 58 -6.43 -4.22 -29.82
CA ASP A 58 -6.44 -3.80 -31.23
C ASP A 58 -7.76 -3.14 -31.67
N GLY A 59 -8.85 -3.37 -30.92
CA GLY A 59 -10.13 -2.70 -31.15
C GLY A 59 -10.21 -1.28 -30.59
N MET A 60 -9.12 -0.76 -30.01
CA MET A 60 -9.09 0.53 -29.35
C MET A 60 -8.55 1.62 -30.27
N SER A 61 -9.32 2.70 -30.44
CA SER A 61 -8.97 3.82 -31.31
C SER A 61 -9.22 5.15 -30.59
N VAL A 62 -8.58 6.22 -31.09
CA VAL A 62 -8.83 7.60 -30.61
C VAL A 62 -10.32 7.93 -30.65
N ARG A 63 -11.03 7.55 -31.73
CA ARG A 63 -12.48 7.74 -31.86
C ARG A 63 -13.27 7.07 -30.73
N LYS A 64 -12.82 5.90 -30.26
CA LYS A 64 -13.48 5.20 -29.15
C LYS A 64 -13.18 5.87 -27.80
N ILE A 65 -11.96 6.39 -27.62
CA ILE A 65 -11.62 7.25 -26.47
C ILE A 65 -12.53 8.49 -26.46
N ASP A 66 -12.72 9.14 -27.60
CA ASP A 66 -13.60 10.32 -27.71
C ASP A 66 -15.05 9.99 -27.33
N ARG A 67 -15.57 8.82 -27.75
CA ARG A 67 -16.90 8.35 -27.33
C ARG A 67 -17.00 8.08 -25.83
N ILE A 68 -15.95 7.54 -25.22
CA ILE A 68 -15.90 7.36 -23.76
C ILE A 68 -15.93 8.72 -23.06
N ILE A 69 -15.12 9.67 -23.52
CA ILE A 69 -15.07 11.04 -22.98
C ILE A 69 -16.42 11.73 -23.14
N ASP A 70 -17.09 11.59 -24.28
CA ASP A 70 -18.44 12.12 -24.49
C ASP A 70 -19.46 11.51 -23.52
N ALA A 71 -19.44 10.18 -23.35
CA ALA A 71 -20.28 9.49 -22.39
C ALA A 71 -20.01 9.96 -20.95
N MET A 72 -18.75 10.24 -20.58
CA MET A 72 -18.39 10.83 -19.29
C MET A 72 -18.90 12.27 -19.15
N ARG A 73 -18.76 13.12 -20.18
CA ARG A 73 -19.25 14.51 -20.14
C ARG A 73 -20.74 14.61 -19.86
N HIS A 74 -21.50 13.67 -20.42
CA HIS A 74 -22.94 13.59 -20.25
C HIS A 74 -23.37 12.69 -19.07
N GLU A 75 -22.44 12.20 -18.24
CA GLU A 75 -22.71 11.30 -17.11
C GLU A 75 -23.47 10.01 -17.51
N ARG A 76 -23.34 9.59 -18.77
CA ARG A 76 -23.99 8.39 -19.35
C ARG A 76 -23.14 7.14 -19.23
N TYR A 77 -21.87 7.26 -18.83
CA TYR A 77 -20.98 6.11 -18.69
C TYR A 77 -21.43 5.18 -17.56
N ARG A 78 -21.53 3.89 -17.85
CA ARG A 78 -21.85 2.83 -16.88
C ARG A 78 -20.82 1.71 -17.02
N PHE A 79 -20.25 1.31 -15.89
CA PHE A 79 -19.37 0.15 -15.83
C PHE A 79 -20.15 -1.13 -16.10
N ARG A 80 -19.53 -2.04 -16.84
CA ARG A 80 -20.11 -3.36 -17.10
C ARG A 80 -19.69 -4.34 -16.00
N PRO A 81 -20.49 -5.40 -15.74
CA PRO A 81 -20.09 -6.44 -14.81
C PRO A 81 -18.80 -7.10 -15.27
N VAL A 82 -17.98 -7.50 -14.30
CA VAL A 82 -16.65 -8.08 -14.55
C VAL A 82 -16.78 -9.60 -14.79
N ARG A 83 -16.06 -10.19 -15.75
CA ARG A 83 -16.07 -11.66 -15.95
C ARG A 83 -15.25 -12.35 -14.86
N ARG A 84 -15.84 -13.23 -14.08
CA ARG A 84 -15.13 -13.99 -13.03
C ARG A 84 -14.56 -15.28 -13.62
N VAL A 85 -13.27 -15.52 -13.39
CA VAL A 85 -12.54 -16.72 -13.82
C VAL A 85 -11.78 -17.28 -12.63
N HIS A 86 -11.86 -18.58 -12.39
CA HIS A 86 -11.14 -19.23 -11.30
C HIS A 86 -9.75 -19.66 -11.74
N ILE A 87 -8.71 -19.13 -11.07
CA ILE A 87 -7.31 -19.50 -11.31
C ILE A 87 -6.83 -20.37 -10.15
N PRO A 88 -6.23 -21.54 -10.39
CA PRO A 88 -5.70 -22.38 -9.33
C PRO A 88 -4.52 -21.70 -8.61
N LYS A 89 -4.50 -21.74 -7.27
CA LYS A 89 -3.31 -21.36 -6.49
C LYS A 89 -2.25 -22.43 -6.67
N LYS A 90 -1.00 -22.02 -6.97
CA LYS A 90 0.14 -22.92 -7.26
C LYS A 90 0.47 -23.93 -6.15
N GLN A 91 0.05 -23.70 -4.91
CA GLN A 91 0.55 -24.45 -3.75
C GLN A 91 -0.53 -25.21 -2.95
N ASN A 92 -1.82 -24.92 -3.11
CA ASN A 92 -2.83 -25.37 -2.14
C ASN A 92 -4.13 -25.92 -2.72
N GLY A 93 -4.21 -26.13 -4.04
CA GLY A 93 -5.42 -26.64 -4.73
C GLY A 93 -6.65 -25.69 -4.71
N LYS A 94 -6.68 -24.70 -3.81
CA LYS A 94 -7.69 -23.65 -3.73
C LYS A 94 -7.61 -22.75 -4.98
N THR A 95 -8.75 -22.32 -5.51
CA THR A 95 -8.81 -21.35 -6.61
C THR A 95 -8.88 -19.92 -6.08
N ARG A 96 -8.44 -18.96 -6.88
CA ARG A 96 -8.60 -17.52 -6.66
C ARG A 96 -9.51 -16.97 -7.76
N PRO A 97 -10.62 -16.29 -7.42
CA PRO A 97 -11.45 -15.64 -8.42
C PRO A 97 -10.73 -14.42 -8.99
N LEU A 98 -10.57 -14.37 -10.31
CA LEU A 98 -10.05 -13.22 -11.04
C LEU A 98 -11.18 -12.59 -11.85
N GLY A 99 -11.42 -11.31 -11.60
CA GLY A 99 -12.27 -10.46 -12.40
C GLY A 99 -11.53 -9.89 -13.60
N LEU A 100 -12.00 -10.21 -14.81
CA LEU A 100 -11.55 -9.65 -16.08
C LEU A 100 -12.55 -8.60 -16.58
N PRO A 101 -12.28 -7.29 -16.37
CA PRO A 101 -13.15 -6.23 -16.85
C PRO A 101 -13.07 -6.12 -18.38
N THR A 102 -14.02 -5.40 -18.98
CA THR A 102 -13.91 -5.06 -20.41
C THR A 102 -12.72 -4.13 -20.65
N TRP A 103 -12.18 -4.09 -21.87
CA TRP A 103 -11.05 -3.22 -22.19
C TRP A 103 -11.37 -1.74 -21.95
N THR A 104 -12.58 -1.31 -22.29
CA THR A 104 -13.07 0.06 -22.07
C THR A 104 -13.10 0.40 -20.57
N ASP A 105 -13.67 -0.49 -19.75
CA ASP A 105 -13.71 -0.31 -18.29
C ASP A 105 -12.31 -0.36 -17.66
N LYS A 106 -11.43 -1.19 -18.20
CA LYS A 106 -10.02 -1.28 -17.78
C LYS A 106 -9.28 0.02 -18.06
N LEU A 107 -9.52 0.64 -19.22
CA LEU A 107 -8.92 1.92 -19.61
C LEU A 107 -9.41 3.05 -18.71
N VAL A 108 -10.72 3.16 -18.49
CA VAL A 108 -11.30 4.13 -17.55
C VAL A 108 -10.79 3.90 -16.13
N GLY A 109 -10.72 2.64 -15.70
CA GLY A 109 -10.15 2.25 -14.41
C GLY A 109 -8.70 2.69 -14.27
N GLU A 110 -7.85 2.50 -15.27
CA GLU A 110 -6.47 2.98 -15.23
C GLU A 110 -6.39 4.51 -15.12
N VAL A 111 -7.27 5.25 -15.80
CA VAL A 111 -7.33 6.71 -15.65
C VAL A 111 -7.73 7.11 -14.21
N ILE A 112 -8.74 6.45 -13.64
CA ILE A 112 -9.13 6.65 -12.23
C ILE A 112 -7.97 6.33 -11.31
N ARG A 113 -7.23 5.23 -11.55
CA ARG A 113 -6.03 4.85 -10.80
C ARG A 113 -4.98 5.95 -10.85
N LEU A 114 -4.66 6.47 -12.04
CA LEU A 114 -3.69 7.56 -12.22
C LEU A 114 -4.04 8.79 -11.39
N LEU A 115 -5.31 9.19 -11.42
CA LEU A 115 -5.80 10.36 -10.68
C LEU A 115 -5.73 10.15 -9.16
N LEU A 116 -6.18 8.98 -8.68
CA LEU A 116 -6.13 8.63 -7.26
C LEU A 116 -4.70 8.48 -6.75
N GLU A 117 -3.83 7.79 -7.48
CA GLU A 117 -2.40 7.66 -7.12
C GLU A 117 -1.73 9.02 -7.07
N ALA A 118 -1.97 9.89 -8.05
CA ALA A 118 -1.38 11.22 -8.04
C ALA A 118 -1.76 12.00 -6.78
N TYR A 119 -3.00 11.88 -6.30
CA TYR A 119 -3.46 12.59 -5.11
C TYR A 119 -3.00 11.93 -3.79
N TYR A 120 -3.17 10.61 -3.64
CA TYR A 120 -2.97 9.92 -2.37
C TYR A 120 -1.52 9.48 -2.12
N GLU A 121 -0.73 9.20 -3.16
CA GLU A 121 0.64 8.71 -3.00
C GLU A 121 1.53 9.61 -2.14
N PRO A 122 1.47 10.96 -2.23
CA PRO A 122 2.23 11.86 -1.36
C PRO A 122 1.76 11.88 0.10
N ALA A 123 0.52 11.43 0.38
CA ALA A 123 -0.08 11.44 1.70
C ALA A 123 0.08 10.10 2.44
N PHE A 124 0.30 8.99 1.71
CA PHE A 124 0.46 7.68 2.30
C PHE A 124 1.69 7.56 3.19
N SER A 125 1.52 6.83 4.30
CA SER A 125 2.60 6.49 5.24
C SER A 125 3.79 5.87 4.51
N ASP A 126 5.01 6.23 4.89
CA ASP A 126 6.21 5.66 4.30
C ASP A 126 6.39 4.17 4.56
N ARG A 127 5.75 3.66 5.62
CA ARG A 127 5.83 2.27 6.10
C ARG A 127 4.89 1.32 5.36
N SER A 128 4.05 1.86 4.46
CA SER A 128 3.24 1.10 3.52
C SER A 128 3.96 0.96 2.18
N HIS A 129 4.24 -0.27 1.75
CA HIS A 129 5.04 -0.55 0.54
C HIS A 129 4.26 -1.24 -0.59
N GLY A 130 3.17 -1.91 -0.26
CA GLY A 130 2.40 -2.72 -1.22
C GLY A 130 1.72 -1.89 -2.30
N PHE A 131 1.76 -2.34 -3.55
CA PHE A 131 1.07 -1.73 -4.70
C PHE A 131 1.33 -0.23 -4.94
N ARG A 132 2.51 0.28 -4.55
CA ARG A 132 2.86 1.70 -4.69
C ARG A 132 3.98 1.91 -5.72
N PRO A 133 3.95 3.00 -6.51
CA PRO A 133 5.03 3.31 -7.44
C PRO A 133 6.39 3.44 -6.74
N GLY A 134 7.38 2.66 -7.16
CA GLY A 134 8.73 2.71 -6.60
C GLY A 134 8.92 1.99 -5.25
N LYS A 135 7.87 1.36 -4.70
CA LYS A 135 7.94 0.51 -3.50
C LYS A 135 7.60 -0.93 -3.85
N GLY A 136 8.17 -1.89 -3.10
CA GLY A 136 8.00 -3.31 -3.35
C GLY A 136 8.44 -4.17 -2.17
N CYS A 137 8.50 -5.49 -2.36
CA CYS A 137 8.86 -6.40 -1.27
C CYS A 137 10.25 -6.09 -0.70
N HIS A 138 11.22 -5.81 -1.57
CA HIS A 138 12.59 -5.46 -1.15
C HIS A 138 12.68 -4.14 -0.37
N THR A 139 11.79 -3.17 -0.61
CA THR A 139 11.82 -1.91 0.16
C THR A 139 11.30 -2.12 1.56
N ALA A 140 10.23 -2.92 1.74
CA ALA A 140 9.71 -3.32 3.04
C ALA A 140 10.75 -4.11 3.85
N LEU A 141 11.36 -5.14 3.23
CA LEU A 141 12.40 -5.94 3.89
C LEU A 141 13.63 -5.12 4.27
N ARG A 142 14.03 -4.16 3.43
CA ARG A 142 15.15 -3.26 3.72
C ARG A 142 14.83 -2.33 4.88
N GLU A 143 13.59 -1.85 5.01
CA GLU A 143 13.16 -1.07 6.16
C GLU A 143 13.29 -1.87 7.46
N VAL A 144 12.81 -3.11 7.46
CA VAL A 144 12.95 -4.01 8.61
C VAL A 144 14.42 -4.25 8.93
N ALA A 145 15.21 -4.70 7.96
CA ALA A 145 16.62 -5.05 8.15
C ALA A 145 17.47 -3.87 8.70
N ASN A 146 17.23 -2.66 8.21
CA ASN A 146 18.06 -1.50 8.56
C ASN A 146 17.54 -0.75 9.80
N THR A 147 16.23 -0.77 10.06
CA THR A 147 15.61 0.11 11.08
C THR A 147 15.23 -0.63 12.35
N TRP A 148 14.95 -1.94 12.28
CA TRP A 148 14.39 -2.72 13.39
C TRP A 148 15.50 -3.33 14.27
N THR A 149 16.50 -2.52 14.61
CA THR A 149 17.66 -2.95 15.39
C THR A 149 17.27 -3.33 16.82
N GLY A 150 17.67 -4.54 17.22
CA GLY A 150 17.41 -5.07 18.56
C GLY A 150 15.93 -5.39 18.83
N THR A 151 15.11 -5.57 17.79
CA THR A 151 13.75 -6.12 17.87
C THR A 151 13.81 -7.57 18.31
N THR A 152 13.02 -7.94 19.31
CA THR A 152 13.00 -9.29 19.90
C THR A 152 11.79 -10.09 19.46
N TRP A 153 10.65 -9.42 19.24
CA TRP A 153 9.40 -10.06 18.88
C TRP A 153 8.87 -9.51 17.55
N PHE A 154 8.38 -10.42 16.72
CA PHE A 154 7.69 -10.12 15.48
C PHE A 154 6.26 -10.63 15.60
N ILE A 155 5.30 -9.74 15.36
CA ILE A 155 3.87 -10.05 15.34
C ILE A 155 3.42 -9.90 13.89
N GLU A 156 3.04 -11.01 13.29
CA GLU A 156 2.48 -11.06 11.95
C GLU A 156 0.97 -10.91 12.04
N GLY A 157 0.42 -9.98 11.26
CA GLY A 157 -1.01 -9.81 11.07
C GLY A 157 -1.37 -9.97 9.61
N ASP A 158 -2.27 -10.90 9.31
CA ASP A 158 -2.85 -11.08 7.98
C ASP A 158 -4.31 -10.63 7.98
N ILE A 159 -4.71 -9.84 6.99
CA ILE A 159 -6.09 -9.41 6.81
C ILE A 159 -6.80 -10.39 5.88
N ALA A 160 -7.57 -11.29 6.48
CA ALA A 160 -8.36 -12.27 5.76
C ALA A 160 -9.28 -11.61 4.71
N ASP A 161 -9.11 -12.02 3.45
CA ASP A 161 -9.89 -11.56 2.30
C ASP A 161 -10.03 -10.02 2.20
N CYS A 162 -8.89 -9.32 2.33
CA CYS A 162 -8.85 -7.85 2.28
C CYS A 162 -9.52 -7.26 1.04
N PHE A 163 -9.52 -7.95 -0.10
CA PHE A 163 -10.17 -7.46 -1.32
C PHE A 163 -11.65 -7.82 -1.44
N GLY A 164 -12.09 -8.97 -0.91
CA GLY A 164 -13.48 -9.41 -0.97
C GLY A 164 -14.38 -8.81 0.12
N SER A 165 -13.79 -8.36 1.23
CA SER A 165 -14.50 -7.84 2.40
C SER A 165 -14.59 -6.30 2.48
N LEU A 166 -14.08 -5.55 1.50
CA LEU A 166 -14.14 -4.08 1.53
C LEU A 166 -15.58 -3.57 1.51
N ASP A 167 -15.96 -2.85 2.56
CA ASP A 167 -17.24 -2.15 2.61
C ASP A 167 -17.23 -0.96 1.63
N HIS A 168 -18.19 -0.95 0.71
CA HIS A 168 -18.29 0.08 -0.33
C HIS A 168 -18.66 1.45 0.25
N GLU A 169 -19.52 1.50 1.26
CA GLU A 169 -19.95 2.78 1.85
C GLU A 169 -18.81 3.39 2.68
N VAL A 170 -18.08 2.58 3.46
CA VAL A 170 -16.88 3.04 4.17
C VAL A 170 -15.83 3.53 3.18
N THR A 171 -15.57 2.77 2.11
CA THR A 171 -14.61 3.18 1.07
C THR A 171 -14.99 4.52 0.43
N LEU A 172 -16.27 4.72 0.13
CA LEU A 172 -16.75 5.97 -0.46
C LEU A 172 -16.72 7.13 0.53
N GLN A 173 -16.98 6.88 1.82
CA GLN A 173 -16.84 7.87 2.89
C GLN A 173 -15.39 8.33 3.01
N LEU A 174 -14.44 7.39 3.04
CA LEU A 174 -13.00 7.69 3.10
C LEU A 174 -12.54 8.51 1.89
N LEU A 175 -12.98 8.13 0.69
CA LEU A 175 -12.72 8.93 -0.51
C LEU A 175 -13.34 10.33 -0.41
N GLY A 176 -14.55 10.43 0.15
CA GLY A 176 -15.30 11.67 0.35
C GLY A 176 -14.69 12.65 1.35
N GLU A 177 -13.79 12.20 2.24
CA GLU A 177 -13.05 13.10 3.14
C GLU A 177 -12.18 14.10 2.36
N LYS A 178 -11.63 13.65 1.23
CA LYS A 178 -10.65 14.40 0.42
C LYS A 178 -11.13 14.77 -0.96
N ILE A 179 -12.03 13.97 -1.55
CA ILE A 179 -12.60 14.22 -2.88
C ILE A 179 -14.02 14.74 -2.68
N HIS A 180 -14.20 16.04 -2.89
CA HIS A 180 -15.48 16.75 -2.77
C HIS A 180 -16.22 16.84 -4.11
N ASP A 181 -15.93 15.90 -5.02
CA ASP A 181 -16.59 15.79 -6.32
C ASP A 181 -17.59 14.63 -6.31
N GLN A 182 -18.88 14.97 -6.17
CA GLN A 182 -19.96 13.98 -6.11
C GLN A 182 -20.14 13.19 -7.42
N ARG A 183 -19.78 13.76 -8.57
CA ARG A 183 -19.85 13.05 -9.86
C ARG A 183 -18.80 11.95 -9.91
N PHE A 184 -17.59 12.25 -9.42
CA PHE A 184 -16.52 11.26 -9.30
C PHE A 184 -16.86 10.17 -8.28
N LEU A 185 -17.32 10.52 -7.09
CA LEU A 185 -17.73 9.53 -6.08
C LEU A 185 -18.85 8.62 -6.59
N ARG A 186 -19.83 9.17 -7.32
CA ARG A 186 -20.89 8.39 -7.96
C ARG A 186 -20.34 7.44 -9.03
N LEU A 187 -19.35 7.86 -9.82
CA LEU A 187 -18.69 7.00 -10.80
C LEU A 187 -17.98 5.82 -10.12
N VAL A 188 -17.21 6.07 -9.06
CA VAL A 188 -16.54 5.02 -8.28
C VAL A 188 -17.56 4.09 -7.62
N ARG A 189 -18.65 4.63 -7.06
CA ARG A 189 -19.77 3.83 -6.52
C ARG A 189 -20.36 2.89 -7.58
N ASN A 190 -20.62 3.39 -8.78
CA ASN A 190 -21.13 2.58 -9.89
C ASN A 190 -20.13 1.50 -10.32
N MET A 191 -18.83 1.79 -10.26
CA MET A 191 -17.76 0.82 -10.53
C MET A 191 -17.76 -0.33 -9.52
N LEU A 192 -17.84 -0.02 -8.22
CA LEU A 192 -17.86 -1.01 -7.15
C LEU A 192 -19.14 -1.87 -7.19
N LYS A 193 -20.28 -1.26 -7.50
CA LYS A 193 -21.60 -1.92 -7.60
C LYS A 193 -21.88 -2.59 -8.96
N ALA A 194 -20.96 -2.55 -9.92
CA ALA A 194 -21.18 -3.07 -11.28
C ALA A 194 -21.47 -4.58 -11.33
N GLY A 195 -21.15 -5.33 -10.27
CA GLY A 195 -21.36 -6.77 -10.20
C GLY A 195 -20.30 -7.57 -10.93
N TYR A 196 -20.50 -8.88 -10.98
CA TYR A 196 -19.68 -9.79 -11.76
C TYR A 196 -20.55 -10.84 -12.46
N LEU A 197 -20.04 -11.38 -13.56
CA LEU A 197 -20.62 -12.50 -14.30
C LEU A 197 -19.82 -13.76 -13.97
N GLU A 198 -20.51 -14.81 -13.52
CA GLU A 198 -19.97 -16.14 -13.25
C GLU A 198 -20.87 -17.16 -13.95
N ASP A 199 -20.30 -17.99 -14.83
CA ASP A 199 -21.03 -18.96 -15.66
C ASP A 199 -22.27 -18.38 -16.37
N TRP A 200 -22.12 -17.16 -16.92
CA TRP A 200 -23.18 -16.39 -17.59
C TRP A 200 -24.34 -15.92 -16.70
N VAL A 201 -24.23 -16.12 -15.39
CA VAL A 201 -25.17 -15.59 -14.39
C VAL A 201 -24.61 -14.31 -13.79
N TRP A 202 -25.43 -13.26 -13.77
CA TRP A 202 -25.07 -12.00 -13.12
C TRP A 202 -25.24 -12.11 -11.61
N ASN A 203 -24.22 -11.65 -10.88
CA ASN A 203 -24.21 -11.57 -9.43
C ASN A 203 -23.89 -10.15 -8.97
N ALA A 204 -24.58 -9.70 -7.91
CA ALA A 204 -24.30 -8.41 -7.28
C ALA A 204 -23.01 -8.49 -6.46
N THR A 205 -22.16 -7.46 -6.57
CA THR A 205 -21.01 -7.28 -5.67
C THR A 205 -21.50 -6.54 -4.43
N LEU A 206 -21.82 -7.28 -3.36
CA LEU A 206 -22.28 -6.70 -2.09
C LEU A 206 -21.13 -6.11 -1.25
N SER A 207 -19.92 -6.64 -1.42
CA SER A 207 -18.69 -6.17 -0.79
C SER A 207 -17.49 -6.48 -1.68
N GLY A 208 -16.38 -5.78 -1.42
CA GLY A 208 -15.10 -6.03 -2.08
C GLY A 208 -14.88 -5.25 -3.37
N ALA A 209 -13.62 -5.15 -3.78
CA ALA A 209 -13.22 -4.62 -5.07
C ALA A 209 -12.91 -5.78 -6.03
N PRO A 210 -13.34 -5.71 -7.31
CA PRO A 210 -13.11 -6.80 -8.26
C PRO A 210 -11.62 -7.13 -8.33
N GLN A 211 -11.28 -8.38 -8.03
CA GLN A 211 -9.91 -8.85 -7.93
C GLN A 211 -9.33 -8.94 -9.35
N GLY A 212 -8.42 -8.04 -9.73
CA GLY A 212 -7.98 -7.86 -11.13
C GLY A 212 -8.47 -6.56 -11.76
N GLY A 213 -9.31 -5.80 -11.05
CA GLY A 213 -9.59 -4.40 -11.34
C GLY A 213 -8.33 -3.56 -11.12
N VAL A 214 -8.00 -2.72 -12.09
CA VAL A 214 -6.79 -1.90 -12.06
C VAL A 214 -6.81 -0.87 -10.92
N VAL A 215 -8.01 -0.44 -10.50
CA VAL A 215 -8.21 0.52 -9.40
C VAL A 215 -8.16 -0.12 -8.01
N SER A 216 -8.44 -1.42 -7.92
CA SER A 216 -8.61 -2.15 -6.65
C SER A 216 -7.42 -2.01 -5.68
N PRO A 217 -6.15 -2.10 -6.14
CA PRO A 217 -4.99 -1.94 -5.25
C PRO A 217 -4.90 -0.57 -4.59
N VAL A 218 -5.22 0.50 -5.33
CA VAL A 218 -5.17 1.87 -4.80
C VAL A 218 -6.30 2.10 -3.81
N ILE A 219 -7.51 1.60 -4.11
CA ILE A 219 -8.64 1.67 -3.18
C ILE A 219 -8.33 0.93 -1.86
N SER A 220 -7.77 -0.28 -1.95
CA SER A 220 -7.36 -1.05 -0.77
C SER A 220 -6.32 -0.29 0.06
N ASN A 221 -5.33 0.34 -0.59
CA ASN A 221 -4.35 1.17 0.11
C ASN A 221 -4.96 2.42 0.77
N ILE A 222 -5.93 3.09 0.13
CA ILE A 222 -6.66 4.22 0.74
C ILE A 222 -7.42 3.76 1.99
N TYR A 223 -8.07 2.60 1.91
CA TYR A 223 -8.81 2.03 3.03
C TYR A 223 -7.86 1.68 4.20
N LEU A 224 -6.80 0.93 3.91
CA LEU A 224 -5.82 0.50 4.91
C LEU A 224 -4.93 1.64 5.41
N HIS A 225 -4.90 2.78 4.73
CA HIS A 225 -4.17 3.94 5.22
C HIS A 225 -4.71 4.43 6.57
N LYS A 226 -6.01 4.27 6.85
CA LYS A 226 -6.57 4.59 8.18
C LYS A 226 -6.01 3.70 9.28
N LEU A 227 -5.72 2.43 8.97
CA LEU A 227 -5.00 1.54 9.87
C LEU A 227 -3.57 2.01 10.07
N ASP A 228 -2.87 2.38 8.99
CA ASP A 228 -1.51 2.92 9.07
C ASP A 228 -1.47 4.18 9.99
N GLU A 229 -2.41 5.11 9.79
CA GLU A 229 -2.54 6.32 10.62
C GLU A 229 -2.80 6.00 12.09
N PHE A 230 -3.68 5.04 12.37
CA PHE A 230 -3.99 4.62 13.73
C PHE A 230 -2.75 4.04 14.43
N VAL A 231 -2.02 3.17 13.74
CA VAL A 231 -0.80 2.54 14.28
C VAL A 231 0.29 3.59 14.52
N GLU A 232 0.48 4.52 13.58
CA GLU A 232 1.50 5.57 13.71
C GLU A 232 1.18 6.63 14.76
N LYS A 233 -0.08 7.04 14.89
CA LYS A 233 -0.49 8.13 15.78
C LYS A 233 -0.85 7.67 17.19
N THR A 234 -1.30 6.43 17.35
CA THR A 234 -1.80 5.92 18.63
C THR A 234 -0.90 4.81 19.17
N LEU A 235 -0.79 3.70 18.42
CA LEU A 235 -0.16 2.49 18.92
C LEU A 235 1.36 2.67 19.13
N ILE A 236 2.06 3.27 18.18
CA ILE A 236 3.51 3.47 18.29
C ILE A 236 3.86 4.41 19.46
N PRO A 237 3.24 5.59 19.62
CA PRO A 237 3.50 6.44 20.78
C PRO A 237 3.18 5.80 22.13
N GLU A 238 2.10 5.01 22.22
CA GLU A 238 1.68 4.35 23.46
C GLU A 238 2.66 3.26 23.91
N TYR A 239 3.13 2.44 22.97
CA TYR A 239 4.00 1.29 23.26
C TYR A 239 5.50 1.58 23.09
N THR A 240 5.87 2.82 22.75
CA THR A 240 7.26 3.26 22.65
C THR A 240 7.66 4.07 23.87
N ARG A 241 8.64 3.55 24.63
CA ARG A 241 9.13 4.17 25.87
C ARG A 241 10.63 4.40 25.82
N ALA A 242 11.05 5.52 26.40
CA ALA A 242 12.41 6.02 26.43
C ALA A 242 13.04 6.27 25.04
N LYS A 243 14.02 7.17 24.97
CA LYS A 243 14.74 7.47 23.72
C LYS A 243 15.97 6.58 23.53
N LEU A 244 16.63 6.22 24.63
CA LEU A 244 17.90 5.49 24.64
C LEU A 244 17.78 4.28 25.58
N ARG A 245 18.43 3.17 25.19
CA ARG A 245 18.63 2.03 26.09
C ARG A 245 19.69 2.37 27.12
N ALA A 246 19.54 1.84 28.33
CA ALA A 246 20.59 1.86 29.35
C ALA A 246 21.87 1.19 28.82
N ARG A 247 23.04 1.66 29.30
CA ARG A 247 24.30 0.95 29.03
C ARG A 247 24.30 -0.36 29.80
N ASN A 248 24.82 -1.41 29.17
CA ASN A 248 24.98 -2.71 29.81
C ASN A 248 25.96 -2.60 31.01
N PRO A 249 25.55 -2.94 32.24
CA PRO A 249 26.42 -2.90 33.42
C PRO A 249 27.67 -3.76 33.28
N GLU A 250 27.56 -4.96 32.68
CA GLU A 250 28.70 -5.88 32.48
C GLU A 250 29.69 -5.31 31.47
N TYR A 251 29.20 -4.70 30.40
CA TYR A 251 30.05 -3.99 29.43
C TYR A 251 30.86 -2.88 30.11
N ARG A 252 30.22 -2.07 30.97
CA ARG A 252 30.87 -1.00 31.73
C ARG A 252 31.93 -1.53 32.70
N LYS A 253 31.67 -2.67 33.37
CA LYS A 253 32.65 -3.32 34.26
C LYS A 253 33.91 -3.74 33.49
N VAL A 254 33.75 -4.34 32.30
CA VAL A 254 34.88 -4.75 31.45
C VAL A 254 35.64 -3.52 30.94
N GLU A 255 34.96 -2.46 30.52
CA GLU A 255 35.57 -1.19 30.12
C GLU A 255 36.42 -0.59 31.25
N GLN A 256 35.91 -0.57 32.47
CA GLN A 256 36.67 -0.12 33.65
C GLN A 256 37.87 -1.03 33.96
N ALA A 257 37.71 -2.35 33.82
CA ALA A 257 38.80 -3.31 34.00
C ALA A 257 39.93 -3.08 32.97
N ILE A 258 39.60 -2.77 31.71
CA ILE A 258 40.60 -2.43 30.67
C ILE A 258 41.39 -1.19 31.07
N VAL A 259 40.72 -0.14 31.57
CA VAL A 259 41.40 1.08 32.03
C VAL A 259 42.36 0.77 33.19
N ARG A 260 41.95 -0.07 34.15
CA ARG A 260 42.82 -0.49 35.27
C ARG A 260 44.01 -1.32 34.79
N ALA A 261 43.80 -2.29 33.91
CA ALA A 261 44.85 -3.14 33.36
C ALA A 261 45.87 -2.34 32.53
N ARG A 262 45.41 -1.33 31.77
CA ARG A 262 46.28 -0.38 31.06
C ARG A 262 47.17 0.41 32.00
N ARG A 263 46.63 0.90 33.13
CA ARG A 263 47.42 1.62 34.15
C ARG A 263 48.48 0.74 34.80
N ARG A 264 48.24 -0.57 34.91
CA ARG A 264 49.22 -1.56 35.41
C ARG A 264 50.25 -2.01 34.37
N GLY A 265 50.07 -1.65 33.09
CA GLY A 265 50.95 -2.08 32.00
C GLY A 265 50.73 -3.52 31.51
N ASP A 266 49.68 -4.22 31.97
CA ASP A 266 49.42 -5.61 31.59
C ASP A 266 48.75 -5.71 30.21
N ARG A 267 49.59 -5.88 29.18
CA ARG A 267 49.14 -6.01 27.78
C ARG A 267 48.43 -7.33 27.50
N ALA A 268 48.64 -8.39 28.29
CA ALA A 268 47.99 -9.68 28.09
C ALA A 268 46.54 -9.63 28.59
N GLU A 269 46.35 -9.08 29.80
CA GLU A 269 45.03 -8.88 30.40
C GLU A 269 44.17 -7.94 29.54
N VAL A 270 44.73 -6.81 29.08
CA VAL A 270 44.03 -5.88 28.18
C VAL A 270 43.53 -6.57 26.91
N ARG A 271 44.35 -7.43 26.27
CA ARG A 271 43.95 -8.17 25.07
C ARG A 271 42.81 -9.15 25.37
N SER A 272 42.86 -9.84 26.50
CA SER A 272 41.79 -10.77 26.91
C SER A 272 40.47 -10.03 27.18
N LEU A 273 40.52 -8.87 27.84
CA LEU A 273 39.36 -8.06 28.16
C LEU A 273 38.74 -7.44 26.91
N TYR A 274 39.54 -7.06 25.90
CA TYR A 274 38.98 -6.62 24.61
C TYR A 274 38.24 -7.74 23.89
N ARG A 275 38.74 -8.98 23.90
CA ARG A 275 37.99 -10.12 23.34
C ARG A 275 36.64 -10.30 24.04
N ARG A 276 36.61 -10.18 25.37
CA ARG A 276 35.36 -10.22 26.16
C ARG A 276 34.46 -9.01 25.90
N LEU A 277 35.02 -7.83 25.66
CA LEU A 277 34.24 -6.63 25.36
C LEU A 277 33.52 -6.76 24.01
N HIS A 278 34.15 -7.37 23.01
CA HIS A 278 33.56 -7.60 21.70
C HIS A 278 32.41 -8.61 21.70
N SER A 279 32.36 -9.51 22.68
CA SER A 279 31.25 -10.46 22.82
C SER A 279 30.07 -9.90 23.62
N LEU A 280 30.22 -8.73 24.25
CA LEU A 280 29.18 -8.11 25.06
C LEU A 280 28.48 -6.98 24.30
N PRO A 281 27.13 -6.91 24.35
CA PRO A 281 26.42 -5.76 23.81
C PRO A 281 26.71 -4.51 24.64
N SER A 282 26.92 -3.38 23.97
CA SER A 282 27.23 -2.09 24.61
C SER A 282 26.04 -1.49 25.37
N GLN A 283 24.82 -1.80 24.91
CA GLN A 283 23.55 -1.43 25.53
C GLN A 283 22.90 -2.66 26.16
N ASP A 284 22.10 -2.46 27.21
CA ASP A 284 21.35 -3.53 27.85
C ASP A 284 20.23 -4.03 26.92
N PRO A 285 20.25 -5.31 26.48
CA PRO A 285 19.18 -5.86 25.65
C PRO A 285 17.85 -6.00 26.40
N ASN A 286 17.88 -6.13 27.73
CA ASN A 286 16.74 -6.43 28.59
C ASN A 286 16.31 -5.21 29.43
N ASP A 287 16.62 -4.00 28.97
CA ASP A 287 16.27 -2.76 29.68
C ASP A 287 14.74 -2.69 29.93
N PRO A 288 14.28 -2.71 31.19
CA PRO A 288 12.86 -2.69 31.52
C PRO A 288 12.19 -1.36 31.15
N ASN A 289 12.96 -0.28 30.99
CA ASN A 289 12.45 1.06 30.70
C ASN A 289 12.45 1.40 29.20
N TYR A 290 13.09 0.57 28.37
CA TYR A 290 13.13 0.77 26.93
C TYR A 290 12.11 -0.11 26.23
N ARG A 291 11.17 0.51 25.52
CA ARG A 291 10.22 -0.16 24.62
C ARG A 291 10.22 0.52 23.27
N ARG A 292 10.11 -0.27 22.21
CA ARG A 292 9.99 0.25 20.84
C ARG A 292 9.00 -0.60 20.09
N LEU A 293 7.97 0.03 19.55
CA LEU A 293 7.10 -0.57 18.56
C LEU A 293 7.48 -0.05 17.17
N ARG A 294 7.62 -0.97 16.23
CA ARG A 294 7.85 -0.73 14.81
C ARG A 294 6.72 -1.35 14.01
N TYR A 295 6.44 -0.78 12.85
CA TYR A 295 5.33 -1.19 12.00
C TYR A 295 5.75 -1.10 10.54
N VAL A 296 5.43 -2.12 9.73
CA VAL A 296 5.55 -2.10 8.27
C VAL A 296 4.35 -2.85 7.72
N ARG A 297 3.79 -2.36 6.60
CA ARG A 297 2.72 -3.02 5.85
C ARG A 297 3.11 -3.29 4.42
N TYR A 298 2.80 -4.50 3.95
CA TYR A 298 2.91 -4.90 2.57
C TYR A 298 1.56 -5.45 2.09
N CYS A 299 0.78 -4.62 1.39
CA CYS A 299 -0.56 -4.98 0.94
C CYS A 299 -1.50 -5.27 2.13
N ASP A 300 -1.95 -6.52 2.23
CA ASP A 300 -2.74 -7.16 3.29
C ASP A 300 -1.89 -7.66 4.46
N ASP A 301 -0.60 -7.96 4.21
CA ASP A 301 0.32 -8.40 5.25
C ASP A 301 0.79 -7.21 6.10
N THR A 302 0.70 -7.35 7.42
CA THR A 302 1.21 -6.38 8.40
C THR A 302 2.22 -7.05 9.31
N LEU A 303 3.29 -6.32 9.62
CA LEU A 303 4.32 -6.76 10.53
C LEU A 303 4.51 -5.69 11.61
N LEU A 304 4.44 -6.11 12.87
CA LEU A 304 4.79 -5.31 14.02
C LEU A 304 6.06 -5.88 14.67
N GLY A 305 7.00 -5.00 14.97
CA GLY A 305 8.25 -5.34 15.65
C GLY A 305 8.26 -4.74 17.04
N PHE A 306 8.39 -5.57 18.08
CA PHE A 306 8.41 -5.11 19.46
C PHE A 306 9.74 -5.42 20.16
N VAL A 307 10.23 -4.43 20.90
CA VAL A 307 11.37 -4.54 21.81
C VAL A 307 10.84 -4.57 23.24
N GLY A 308 10.95 -5.71 23.91
CA GLY A 308 10.50 -5.87 25.29
C GLY A 308 10.33 -7.34 25.69
N PRO A 309 9.82 -7.59 26.91
CA PRO A 309 9.51 -8.94 27.38
C PRO A 309 8.30 -9.52 26.64
N LYS A 310 8.25 -10.85 26.52
CA LYS A 310 7.16 -11.57 25.82
C LYS A 310 5.78 -11.28 26.39
N ALA A 311 5.66 -11.05 27.70
CA ALA A 311 4.36 -10.83 28.33
C ALA A 311 3.68 -9.51 27.92
N GLU A 312 4.46 -8.54 27.41
CA GLU A 312 3.94 -7.27 26.90
C GLU A 312 3.71 -7.30 25.38
N ALA A 313 4.23 -8.31 24.68
CA ALA A 313 4.17 -8.47 23.23
C ALA A 313 2.95 -9.33 22.85
#